data_AF-A0A7S0FQJ9-F1
#
_entry.id   AF-A0A7S0FQJ9-F1
#
_cell.length_a   1.000
_cell.length_b   1.000
_cell.length_c   1.000
_cell.angle_alpha   90.00
_cell.angle_beta   90.00
_cell.angle_gamma   90.00
#
_symmetry.space_group_name_H-M   'P 1'
#
loop_
_entity.id
_entity.type
_entity.pdbx_description
1 polymer ?
#
loop_
_entity_poly.entity_id
_entity_poly.type
_entity_poly.pdbx_seq_one_letter_code
_entity_poly.pdbx_strand_id
1 'polypeptide(L)'
;AGWRVPHDYRRPELRIAIVSLCAYPPEHALPACSASNHGLYAERHGYAYLLEREAIDATRPPAWGKVKVVERAIHSGHWDWVVWVDCDTYFMNMSVTVESILFAYAGRSLFGAGMRGAHLEQRTWGRHGEQPELEPQVHFIVSEDAALLNTGVFFARCTGWVAGLLTRVWGGEDSPWTWHPWWENAAFMWEFLKENARSFAGE
;
A
#
# COMPACT_ATOMS: atom_id res chain seq x y z
N ALA A 1 -7.02 27.60 3.23
CA ALA A 1 -6.07 26.51 3.55
C ALA A 1 -6.82 25.19 3.57
N GLY A 2 -6.38 24.17 2.82
CA GLY A 2 -7.01 22.85 2.69
C GLY A 2 -6.74 21.93 3.89
N TRP A 3 -7.52 20.84 3.98
CA TRP A 3 -7.43 19.85 5.03
C TRP A 3 -6.03 19.23 4.98
N ARG A 4 -5.20 19.50 5.99
CA ARG A 4 -3.87 18.91 6.12
C ARG A 4 -3.88 18.00 7.35
N VAL A 5 -3.78 16.71 7.11
CA VAL A 5 -3.45 15.74 8.15
C VAL A 5 -2.05 16.06 8.67
N PRO A 6 -1.85 16.26 9.99
CA PRO A 6 -0.52 16.44 10.55
C PRO A 6 0.41 15.30 10.15
N HIS A 7 1.67 15.59 9.81
CA HIS A 7 2.62 14.57 9.36
C HIS A 7 2.93 13.49 10.39
N ASP A 8 2.69 13.78 11.67
CA ASP A 8 2.84 12.89 12.81
C ASP A 8 1.50 12.36 13.34
N TYR A 9 0.40 12.52 12.58
CA TYR A 9 -0.92 12.04 12.99
C TYR A 9 -0.92 10.54 13.26
N ARG A 10 -1.49 10.13 14.40
CA ARG A 10 -1.60 8.73 14.83
C ARG A 10 -3.05 8.32 15.05
N ARG A 11 -3.35 7.04 14.80
CA ARG A 11 -4.62 6.41 15.16
C ARG A 11 -4.33 5.11 15.93
N PRO A 12 -4.16 5.16 17.26
CA PRO A 12 -3.65 4.03 18.04
C PRO A 12 -4.48 2.74 17.94
N GLU A 13 -5.77 2.86 17.63
CA GLU A 13 -6.67 1.72 17.49
C GLU A 13 -6.48 0.98 16.15
N LEU A 14 -5.82 1.61 15.17
CA LEU A 14 -5.63 1.07 13.83
C LEU A 14 -4.41 0.15 13.81
N ARG A 15 -4.61 -1.15 13.55
CA ARG A 15 -3.56 -2.15 13.52
C ARG A 15 -2.89 -2.14 12.14
N ILE A 16 -1.67 -1.61 12.07
CA ILE A 16 -0.90 -1.52 10.83
C ILE A 16 0.36 -2.38 10.93
N ALA A 17 0.58 -3.20 9.90
CA ALA A 17 1.85 -3.90 9.69
C ALA A 17 2.60 -3.32 8.49
N ILE A 18 3.89 -3.07 8.68
CA ILE A 18 4.86 -2.87 7.58
C ILE A 18 5.39 -4.24 7.17
N VAL A 19 5.36 -4.54 5.89
CA VAL A 19 5.67 -5.86 5.34
C VAL A 19 6.70 -5.73 4.23
N SER A 20 7.72 -6.59 4.24
CA SER A 20 8.78 -6.61 3.24
C SER A 20 9.30 -8.02 2.97
N LEU A 21 9.93 -8.23 1.82
CA LEU A 21 10.63 -9.46 1.43
C LEU A 21 12.04 -9.12 0.96
N CYS A 22 13.04 -9.64 1.66
CA CYS A 22 14.46 -9.48 1.34
C CYS A 22 15.14 -10.85 1.18
N ALA A 23 14.74 -11.61 0.16
CA ALA A 23 15.34 -12.89 -0.18
C ALA A 23 16.56 -12.71 -1.11
N TYR A 24 17.68 -12.27 -0.54
CA TYR A 24 18.96 -12.09 -1.24
C TYR A 24 20.02 -13.06 -0.69
N PRO A 25 21.10 -13.33 -1.44
CA PRO A 25 22.26 -14.05 -0.91
C PRO A 25 22.78 -13.43 0.40
N PRO A 26 23.23 -14.25 1.39
CA PRO A 26 23.64 -13.77 2.71
C PRO A 26 24.73 -12.68 2.71
N GLU A 27 25.60 -12.67 1.70
CA GLU A 27 26.69 -11.71 1.53
C GLU A 27 26.24 -10.33 1.02
N HIS A 28 24.99 -10.20 0.55
CA HIS A 28 24.50 -8.94 0.02
C HIS A 28 24.18 -7.96 1.17
N ALA A 29 24.66 -6.72 1.07
CA ALA A 29 24.46 -5.73 2.15
C ALA A 29 23.00 -5.24 2.27
N LEU A 30 22.23 -5.32 1.17
CA LEU A 30 20.90 -4.72 1.08
C LEU A 30 19.92 -5.21 2.16
N PRO A 31 19.73 -6.51 2.44
CA PRO A 31 18.81 -6.96 3.48
C PRO A 31 19.12 -6.42 4.87
N ALA A 32 20.41 -6.26 5.21
CA ALA A 32 20.81 -5.74 6.50
C ALA A 32 20.49 -4.23 6.62
N CYS A 33 20.83 -3.45 5.59
CA CYS A 33 20.51 -2.02 5.54
C CYS A 33 19.00 -1.76 5.56
N SER A 34 18.26 -2.50 4.75
CA SER A 34 16.79 -2.42 4.64
C SER A 34 16.12 -2.77 5.97
N ALA A 35 16.45 -3.93 6.54
CA ALA A 35 15.87 -4.37 7.81
C ALA A 35 16.18 -3.41 8.96
N SER A 36 17.38 -2.81 8.98
CA SER A 36 17.74 -1.79 9.96
C SER A 36 16.87 -0.53 9.80
N ASN A 37 16.76 0.01 8.59
CA ASN A 37 15.95 1.20 8.34
C ASN A 37 14.45 0.98 8.64
N HIS A 38 13.87 -0.09 8.10
CA HIS A 38 12.48 -0.44 8.31
C HIS A 38 12.18 -0.75 9.78
N GLY A 39 13.06 -1.50 10.44
CA GLY A 39 12.92 -1.87 11.85
C GLY A 39 12.94 -0.64 12.75
N LEU A 40 13.90 0.27 12.57
CA LEU A 40 13.96 1.53 13.34
C LEU A 40 12.75 2.41 13.11
N TYR A 41 12.24 2.47 11.88
CA TYR A 41 11.03 3.24 11.57
C TYR A 41 9.79 2.62 12.22
N ALA A 42 9.61 1.31 12.09
CA ALA A 42 8.51 0.57 12.67
C ALA A 42 8.51 0.67 14.20
N GLU A 43 9.67 0.47 14.85
CA GLU A 43 9.83 0.60 16.29
C GLU A 43 9.49 2.01 16.78
N ARG A 44 10.03 3.04 16.11
CA ARG A 44 9.78 4.45 16.47
C ARG A 44 8.29 4.79 16.51
N HIS A 45 7.51 4.20 15.61
CA HIS A 45 6.09 4.48 15.49
C HIS A 45 5.21 3.38 16.09
N GLY A 46 5.76 2.26 16.58
CA GLY A 46 4.98 1.16 17.14
C GLY A 46 4.18 0.37 16.09
N TYR A 47 4.66 0.30 14.84
CA TYR A 47 4.11 -0.63 13.85
C TYR A 47 4.72 -2.01 14.01
N ALA A 48 3.97 -3.05 13.64
CA ALA A 48 4.60 -4.35 13.42
C ALA A 48 5.45 -4.32 12.15
N TYR A 49 6.59 -5.01 12.18
CA TYR A 49 7.44 -5.22 11.02
C TYR A 49 7.53 -6.72 10.69
N LEU A 50 6.96 -7.11 9.56
CA LEU A 50 6.97 -8.49 9.06
C LEU A 50 7.97 -8.57 7.90
N LEU A 51 9.11 -9.22 8.15
CA LEU A 51 10.18 -9.37 7.16
C LEU A 51 10.35 -10.83 6.76
N GLU A 52 10.09 -11.11 5.50
CA GLU A 52 10.42 -12.40 4.89
C GLU A 52 11.84 -12.38 4.34
N ARG A 53 12.59 -13.46 4.56
CA ARG A 53 14.00 -13.58 4.14
C ARG A 53 14.23 -14.71 3.14
N GLU A 54 13.21 -15.50 2.88
CA GLU A 54 13.27 -16.67 2.01
C GLU A 54 12.38 -16.46 0.78
N ALA A 55 12.78 -17.03 -0.35
CA ALA A 55 11.97 -17.00 -1.55
C ALA A 55 10.65 -17.74 -1.30
N ILE A 56 9.54 -17.10 -1.68
CA ILE A 56 8.20 -17.63 -1.40
C ILE A 56 7.80 -18.73 -2.39
N ASP A 57 8.14 -18.54 -3.66
CA ASP A 57 7.82 -19.45 -4.74
C ASP A 57 8.93 -19.37 -5.80
N ALA A 58 9.69 -20.46 -5.95
CA ALA A 58 10.80 -20.52 -6.89
C ALA A 58 10.36 -20.68 -8.36
N THR A 59 9.06 -20.91 -8.61
CA THR A 59 8.51 -21.05 -9.97
C THR A 59 8.23 -19.71 -10.65
N ARG A 60 8.30 -18.60 -9.90
CA ARG A 60 8.10 -17.24 -10.41
C ARG A 60 9.31 -16.33 -10.12
N PRO A 61 9.49 -15.26 -10.89
CA PRO A 61 10.48 -14.23 -10.57
C PRO A 61 10.33 -13.70 -9.14
N PRO A 62 11.42 -13.37 -8.43
CA PRO A 62 11.38 -12.98 -7.01
C PRO A 62 10.41 -11.84 -6.67
N ALA A 63 10.21 -10.89 -7.61
CA ALA A 63 9.32 -9.75 -7.44
C ALA A 63 7.86 -10.17 -7.12
N TRP A 64 7.43 -11.35 -7.60
CA TRP A 64 6.11 -11.91 -7.31
C TRP A 64 5.89 -12.30 -5.85
N GLY A 65 6.95 -12.54 -5.08
CA GLY A 65 6.85 -12.98 -3.69
C GLY A 65 5.98 -12.03 -2.85
N LYS A 66 6.03 -10.73 -3.12
CA LYS A 66 5.24 -9.70 -2.40
C LYS A 66 3.74 -9.99 -2.38
N VAL A 67 3.20 -10.50 -3.49
CA VAL A 67 1.77 -10.81 -3.62
C VAL A 67 1.35 -11.85 -2.57
N LYS A 68 2.16 -12.89 -2.38
CA LYS A 68 1.88 -13.96 -1.42
C LYS A 68 2.17 -13.57 0.02
N VAL A 69 3.21 -12.78 0.27
CA VAL A 69 3.48 -12.28 1.63
C VAL A 69 2.35 -11.38 2.11
N VAL A 70 1.88 -10.45 1.26
CA VAL A 70 0.76 -9.57 1.61
C VAL A 70 -0.55 -10.36 1.74
N GLU A 71 -0.80 -11.34 0.87
CA GLU A 71 -1.97 -12.22 0.99
C GLU A 71 -1.99 -12.96 2.33
N ARG A 72 -0.86 -13.52 2.78
CA ARG A 72 -0.73 -14.14 4.12
C ARG A 72 -1.01 -13.15 5.25
N ALA A 73 -0.46 -11.93 5.16
CA ALA A 73 -0.68 -10.90 6.17
C ALA A 73 -2.16 -10.50 6.27
N ILE A 74 -2.85 -10.34 5.13
CA ILE A 74 -4.29 -10.04 5.08
C ILE A 74 -5.12 -11.19 5.68
N HIS A 75 -4.81 -12.44 5.32
CA HIS A 75 -5.57 -13.61 5.82
C HIS A 75 -5.33 -13.91 7.30
N SER A 76 -4.28 -13.36 7.93
CA SER A 76 -4.05 -13.55 9.36
C SER A 76 -5.14 -12.96 10.26
N GLY A 77 -5.89 -11.96 9.78
CA GLY A 77 -6.90 -11.25 10.59
C GLY A 77 -6.32 -10.34 11.70
N HIS A 78 -4.99 -10.21 11.78
CA HIS A 78 -4.32 -9.43 12.83
C HIS A 78 -4.26 -7.93 12.53
N TRP A 79 -4.45 -7.52 11.27
CA TRP A 79 -4.22 -6.15 10.80
C TRP A 79 -5.47 -5.57 10.15
N ASP A 80 -5.60 -4.25 10.23
CA ASP A 80 -6.59 -3.49 9.48
C ASP A 80 -6.01 -3.01 8.14
N TRP A 81 -4.70 -2.69 8.14
CA TRP A 81 -3.94 -2.31 6.96
C TRP A 81 -2.56 -2.98 6.95
N VAL A 82 -2.14 -3.35 5.76
CA VAL A 82 -0.78 -3.80 5.46
C VAL A 82 -0.13 -2.74 4.57
N VAL A 83 1.08 -2.34 4.91
CA VAL A 83 1.90 -1.45 4.08
C VAL A 83 3.08 -2.25 3.56
N TRP A 84 3.08 -2.48 2.26
CA TRP A 84 4.19 -3.11 1.58
C TRP A 84 5.31 -2.09 1.34
N VAL A 85 6.54 -2.52 1.60
CA VAL A 85 7.76 -1.80 1.21
C VAL A 85 8.74 -2.79 0.59
N ASP A 86 9.18 -2.53 -0.64
CA ASP A 86 10.23 -3.33 -1.29
C ASP A 86 11.53 -3.28 -0.47
N CYS A 87 12.37 -4.31 -0.62
CA CYS A 87 13.62 -4.41 0.14
C CYS A 87 14.57 -3.23 -0.12
N ASP A 88 14.50 -2.62 -1.30
CA ASP A 88 15.31 -1.46 -1.71
C ASP A 88 14.58 -0.11 -1.53
N THR A 89 13.43 -0.09 -0.88
CA THR A 89 12.76 1.14 -0.41
C THR A 89 13.30 1.54 0.97
N TYR A 90 13.39 2.84 1.27
CA TYR A 90 13.88 3.34 2.56
C TYR A 90 13.03 4.49 3.10
N PHE A 91 12.78 4.47 4.41
CA PHE A 91 12.23 5.60 5.14
C PHE A 91 13.31 6.65 5.36
N MET A 92 13.19 7.77 4.65
CA MET A 92 14.15 8.89 4.74
C MET A 92 13.73 9.96 5.74
N ASN A 93 12.42 10.16 5.93
CA ASN A 93 11.88 11.05 6.95
C ASN A 93 11.22 10.23 8.06
N MET A 94 11.99 9.95 9.10
CA MET A 94 11.58 9.10 10.22
C MET A 94 10.51 9.75 11.11
N SER A 95 10.16 11.02 10.91
CA SER A 95 9.13 11.72 11.71
C SER A 95 7.75 11.69 11.06
N VAL A 96 7.64 11.36 9.77
CA VAL A 96 6.35 11.21 9.07
C VAL A 96 5.79 9.83 9.38
N THR A 97 4.53 9.76 9.76
CA THR A 97 3.84 8.51 10.13
C THR A 97 3.10 7.91 8.94
N VAL A 98 2.98 6.58 8.93
CA VAL A 98 2.19 5.84 7.93
C VAL A 98 0.71 6.24 8.02
N GLU A 99 0.16 6.45 9.22
CA GLU A 99 -1.22 6.92 9.36
C GLU A 99 -1.41 8.29 8.74
N SER A 100 -0.47 9.24 8.89
CA SER A 100 -0.64 10.56 8.25
C SER A 100 -0.81 10.46 6.74
N ILE A 101 -0.05 9.58 6.08
CA ILE A 101 -0.15 9.32 4.64
C ILE A 101 -1.49 8.63 4.34
N LEU A 102 -1.81 7.57 5.07
CA LEU A 102 -3.06 6.83 4.91
C LEU A 102 -4.29 7.74 5.00
N PHE A 103 -4.36 8.59 6.03
CA PHE A 103 -5.48 9.52 6.21
C PHE A 103 -5.44 10.72 5.25
N ALA A 104 -4.28 11.08 4.71
CA ALA A 104 -4.21 12.12 3.68
C ALA A 104 -4.83 11.66 2.36
N TYR A 105 -4.66 10.39 1.99
CA TYR A 105 -5.07 9.86 0.68
C TYR A 105 -6.35 9.01 0.72
N ALA A 106 -6.67 8.39 1.85
CA ALA A 106 -7.90 7.63 2.06
C ALA A 106 -8.84 8.27 3.09
N GLY A 107 -8.50 9.44 3.64
CA GLY A 107 -9.39 10.13 4.57
C GLY A 107 -10.49 10.90 3.86
N ARG A 108 -11.68 10.94 4.47
CA ARG A 108 -12.75 11.88 4.11
C ARG A 108 -12.79 13.01 5.12
N SER A 109 -12.95 14.24 4.63
CA SER A 109 -13.34 15.36 5.48
C SER A 109 -14.86 15.30 5.67
N LEU A 110 -15.33 15.21 6.92
CA LEU A 110 -16.76 15.23 7.24
C LEU A 110 -17.45 16.54 6.80
N PHE A 111 -16.68 17.59 6.51
CA PHE A 111 -17.16 18.82 5.87
C PHE A 111 -17.24 18.65 4.35
N GLY A 112 -18.38 18.18 3.83
CA GLY A 112 -18.68 18.36 2.40
C GLY A 112 -19.52 17.32 1.68
N ALA A 113 -20.30 16.48 2.37
CA ALA A 113 -21.21 15.52 1.73
C ALA A 113 -22.35 16.16 0.88
N GLY A 114 -22.35 17.49 0.67
CA GLY A 114 -23.42 18.23 -0.01
C GLY A 114 -23.03 19.11 -1.20
N MET A 115 -21.77 19.18 -1.64
CA MET A 115 -21.41 20.02 -2.80
C MET A 115 -20.59 19.25 -3.85
N ARG A 116 -21.30 18.61 -4.78
CA ARG A 116 -20.73 18.25 -6.09
C ARG A 116 -20.62 19.54 -6.91
N GLY A 117 -19.40 19.92 -7.33
CA GLY A 117 -19.18 20.93 -8.36
C GLY A 117 -18.52 22.25 -7.95
N ALA A 118 -17.94 22.38 -6.75
CA ALA A 118 -17.20 23.59 -6.37
C ALA A 118 -15.68 23.36 -6.43
N HIS A 119 -15.00 24.29 -7.09
CA HIS A 119 -13.54 24.45 -7.20
C HIS A 119 -12.80 24.07 -5.89
N LEU A 120 -11.63 23.45 -6.06
CA LEU A 120 -10.66 23.05 -5.04
C LEU A 120 -10.05 24.26 -4.30
N GLU A 121 -10.87 25.06 -3.63
CA GLU A 121 -10.41 26.12 -2.75
C GLU A 121 -10.76 25.79 -1.29
N GLN A 122 -9.71 25.38 -0.57
CA GLN A 122 -9.44 25.79 0.81
C GLN A 122 -10.48 25.40 1.91
N ARG A 123 -10.34 24.17 2.45
CA ARG A 123 -11.07 23.68 3.65
C ARG A 123 -10.16 23.57 4.89
N THR A 124 -10.36 24.36 5.94
CA THR A 124 -9.49 24.38 7.13
C THR A 124 -9.67 23.15 8.05
N TRP A 125 -8.62 22.77 8.77
CA TRP A 125 -8.71 21.85 9.93
C TRP A 125 -9.63 22.48 10.99
N GLY A 126 -10.51 21.68 11.59
CA GLY A 126 -11.80 22.11 12.12
C GLY A 126 -11.78 23.18 13.22
N ARG A 127 -12.78 24.06 13.18
CA ARG A 127 -13.49 24.43 14.42
C ARG A 127 -14.28 23.18 14.83
N HIS A 128 -13.99 22.67 16.03
CA HIS A 128 -14.60 21.52 16.73
C HIS A 128 -14.14 20.10 16.34
N GLY A 129 -13.23 19.54 17.14
CA GLY A 129 -13.32 18.23 17.81
C GLY A 129 -13.43 16.92 17.01
N GLU A 130 -13.70 16.94 15.71
CA GLU A 130 -13.91 15.72 14.93
C GLU A 130 -12.58 15.14 14.42
N GLN A 131 -12.34 13.87 14.74
CA GLN A 131 -11.19 13.12 14.21
C GLN A 131 -11.46 12.74 12.75
N PRO A 132 -10.43 12.73 11.87
CA PRO A 132 -10.63 12.25 10.51
C PRO A 132 -11.07 10.79 10.48
N GLU A 133 -11.80 10.44 9.44
CA GLU A 133 -12.22 9.06 9.18
C GLU A 133 -11.67 8.60 7.83
N LEU A 134 -11.36 7.30 7.75
CA LEU A 134 -11.04 6.67 6.47
C LEU A 134 -12.32 6.45 5.67
N GLU A 135 -12.28 6.75 4.38
CA GLU A 135 -13.34 6.45 3.43
C GLU A 135 -13.51 4.93 3.32
N PRO A 136 -14.68 4.37 3.71
CA PRO A 136 -14.89 2.93 3.68
C PRO A 136 -14.66 2.28 2.32
N GLN A 137 -14.83 3.01 1.22
CA GLN A 137 -14.66 2.49 -0.14
C GLN A 137 -13.21 2.48 -0.65
N VAL A 138 -12.24 3.06 0.08
CA VAL A 138 -10.82 3.04 -0.33
C VAL A 138 -10.13 1.80 0.24
N HIS A 139 -9.88 0.80 -0.62
CA HIS A 139 -9.27 -0.47 -0.23
C HIS A 139 -7.76 -0.55 -0.46
N PHE A 140 -7.23 0.26 -1.38
CA PHE A 140 -5.83 0.18 -1.82
C PHE A 140 -5.31 1.57 -2.16
N ILE A 141 -4.07 1.88 -1.78
CA ILE A 141 -3.35 3.09 -2.16
C ILE A 141 -2.00 2.63 -2.71
N VAL A 142 -1.61 3.11 -3.87
CA VAL A 142 -0.40 2.68 -4.57
C VAL A 142 0.35 3.90 -5.07
N SER A 143 1.67 3.85 -5.07
CA SER A 143 2.49 4.93 -5.61
C SER A 143 2.37 5.05 -7.13
N GLU A 144 2.51 6.28 -7.60
CA GLU A 144 2.67 6.62 -9.01
C GLU A 144 4.05 7.27 -9.22
N ASP A 145 4.72 6.94 -10.32
CA ASP A 145 5.94 7.57 -10.80
C ASP A 145 5.87 7.82 -12.32
N ALA A 146 7.00 8.16 -12.95
CA ALA A 146 7.05 8.44 -14.38
C ALA A 146 6.72 7.22 -15.28
N ALA A 147 6.68 6.01 -14.72
CA ALA A 147 6.27 4.77 -15.37
C ALA A 147 4.81 4.37 -15.05
N LEU A 148 3.99 5.33 -14.61
CA LEU A 148 2.63 5.13 -14.10
C LEU A 148 2.65 4.50 -12.71
N LEU A 149 2.13 3.29 -12.54
CA LEU A 149 2.03 2.65 -11.24
C LEU A 149 3.36 2.05 -10.80
N ASN A 150 3.72 2.26 -9.54
CA ASN A 150 4.86 1.62 -8.90
C ASN A 150 4.39 0.88 -7.64
N THR A 151 4.65 -0.42 -7.58
CA THR A 151 4.25 -1.32 -6.48
C THR A 151 5.41 -1.64 -5.53
N GLY A 152 6.42 -0.76 -5.48
CA GLY A 152 7.46 -0.79 -4.46
C GLY A 152 6.97 -0.28 -3.10
N VAL A 153 5.94 0.58 -3.08
CA VAL A 153 5.19 0.94 -1.87
C VAL A 153 3.71 0.95 -2.15
N PHE A 154 2.93 0.29 -1.31
CA PHE A 154 1.47 0.40 -1.33
C PHE A 154 0.85 0.10 0.03
N PHE A 155 -0.38 0.57 0.20
CA PHE A 155 -1.21 0.35 1.36
C PHE A 155 -2.39 -0.53 0.93
N ALA A 156 -2.56 -1.65 1.60
CA ALA A 156 -3.58 -2.64 1.34
C ALA A 156 -4.47 -2.78 2.57
N ARG A 157 -5.76 -2.44 2.46
CA ARG A 157 -6.73 -2.69 3.53
C ARG A 157 -7.01 -4.18 3.61
N CYS A 158 -7.02 -4.74 4.82
CA CYS A 158 -7.32 -6.15 5.05
C CYS A 158 -8.81 -6.44 4.83
N THR A 159 -9.18 -6.66 3.57
CA THR A 159 -10.57 -6.88 3.13
C THR A 159 -10.63 -7.99 2.10
N GLY A 160 -11.80 -8.64 1.98
CA GLY A 160 -12.04 -9.65 0.95
C GLY A 160 -11.85 -9.12 -0.48
N TRP A 161 -12.09 -7.81 -0.70
CA TRP A 161 -11.81 -7.18 -2.00
C TRP A 161 -10.32 -7.22 -2.35
N VAL A 162 -9.44 -6.85 -1.41
CA VAL A 162 -7.99 -6.87 -1.64
C VAL A 162 -7.48 -8.31 -1.76
N ALA A 163 -8.00 -9.25 -0.95
CA ALA A 163 -7.67 -10.67 -1.11
C ALA A 163 -8.03 -11.17 -2.52
N GLY A 164 -9.21 -10.82 -3.02
CA GLY A 164 -9.62 -11.12 -4.39
C GLY A 164 -8.76 -10.43 -5.45
N LEU A 165 -8.33 -9.19 -5.22
CA LEU A 165 -7.37 -8.50 -6.10
C LEU A 165 -6.05 -9.26 -6.18
N LEU A 166 -5.45 -9.62 -5.03
CA LEU A 166 -4.17 -10.34 -5.00
C LEU A 166 -4.26 -11.72 -5.66
N THR A 167 -5.40 -12.41 -5.51
CA THR A 167 -5.67 -13.66 -6.23
C THR A 167 -5.64 -13.46 -7.74
N ARG A 168 -6.27 -12.39 -8.25
CA ARG A 168 -6.28 -12.09 -9.70
C ARG A 168 -4.93 -11.60 -10.22
N VAL A 169 -4.23 -10.77 -9.44
CA VAL A 169 -2.87 -10.31 -9.74
C VAL A 169 -1.94 -11.51 -9.85
N TRP A 170 -2.00 -12.44 -8.89
CA TRP A 170 -1.26 -13.70 -8.95
C TRP A 170 -1.60 -14.46 -10.24
N GLY A 171 -2.88 -14.65 -10.53
CA GLY A 171 -3.32 -15.35 -11.74
C GLY A 171 -2.89 -16.82 -11.80
N GLY A 172 -3.22 -17.49 -12.91
CA GLY A 172 -2.84 -18.88 -13.16
C GLY A 172 -1.43 -19.05 -13.72
N GLU A 173 -1.07 -20.29 -14.05
CA GLU A 173 0.22 -20.63 -14.70
C GLU A 173 0.40 -19.93 -16.06
N ASP A 174 -0.69 -19.76 -16.81
CA ASP A 174 -0.72 -19.10 -18.11
C ASP A 174 -0.82 -17.57 -18.03
N SER A 175 -0.58 -16.95 -16.87
CA SER A 175 -0.64 -15.50 -16.73
C SER A 175 0.39 -14.83 -17.65
N PRO A 176 -0.02 -13.90 -18.54
CA PRO A 176 0.90 -13.23 -19.46
C PRO A 176 1.87 -12.29 -18.72
N TRP A 177 1.60 -11.99 -17.45
CA TRP A 177 2.38 -11.07 -16.64
C TRP A 177 3.53 -11.76 -15.90
N THR A 178 3.50 -13.08 -15.72
CA THR A 178 4.47 -13.83 -14.90
C THR A 178 5.91 -13.50 -15.28
N TRP A 179 6.19 -13.49 -16.59
CA TRP A 179 7.51 -13.24 -17.16
C TRP A 179 7.62 -11.89 -17.88
N HIS A 180 6.62 -11.02 -17.72
CA HIS A 180 6.68 -9.68 -18.28
C HIS A 180 7.85 -8.90 -17.63
N PRO A 181 8.55 -8.00 -18.34
CA PRO A 181 9.67 -7.23 -17.79
C PRO A 181 9.33 -6.37 -16.57
N TRP A 182 8.04 -6.11 -16.36
CA TRP A 182 7.50 -5.37 -15.20
C TRP A 182 6.75 -6.28 -14.21
N TRP A 183 6.81 -7.60 -14.40
CA TRP A 183 6.32 -8.63 -13.47
C TRP A 183 4.92 -8.34 -12.87
N GLU A 184 4.80 -8.46 -11.55
CA GLU A 184 3.59 -8.19 -10.79
C GLU A 184 3.14 -6.73 -10.88
N ASN A 185 4.05 -5.78 -11.11
CA ASN A 185 3.69 -4.38 -11.30
C ASN A 185 2.79 -4.20 -12.53
N ALA A 186 3.11 -4.89 -13.63
CA ALA A 186 2.24 -4.93 -14.82
C ALA A 186 0.91 -5.67 -14.53
N ALA A 187 0.94 -6.74 -13.73
CA ALA A 187 -0.29 -7.45 -13.35
C ALA A 187 -1.22 -6.58 -12.51
N PHE A 188 -0.69 -5.83 -11.54
CA PHE A 188 -1.45 -4.83 -10.78
C PHE A 188 -2.05 -3.77 -11.70
N MET A 189 -1.24 -3.20 -12.60
CA MET A 189 -1.72 -2.21 -13.55
C MET A 189 -2.84 -2.75 -14.44
N TRP A 190 -2.70 -3.98 -14.94
CA TRP A 190 -3.76 -4.66 -15.68
C TRP A 190 -5.03 -4.81 -14.86
N GLU A 191 -4.94 -5.32 -13.62
CA GLU A 191 -6.12 -5.54 -12.78
C GLU A 191 -6.85 -4.23 -12.40
N PHE A 192 -6.13 -3.12 -12.28
CA PHE A 192 -6.75 -1.81 -12.02
C PHE A 192 -7.36 -1.17 -13.27
N LEU A 193 -6.76 -1.35 -14.46
CA LEU A 193 -7.13 -0.59 -15.65
C LEU A 193 -7.94 -1.39 -16.69
N LYS A 194 -7.94 -2.73 -16.64
CA LYS A 194 -8.59 -3.57 -17.67
C LYS A 194 -10.09 -3.30 -17.85
N GLU A 195 -10.77 -2.82 -16.81
CA GLU A 195 -12.20 -2.51 -16.87
C GLU A 195 -12.48 -1.12 -17.45
N ASN A 196 -11.49 -0.21 -17.47
CA ASN A 196 -11.65 1.10 -18.09
C ASN A 196 -11.98 0.96 -19.59
N ALA A 197 -11.34 0.01 -20.28
CA ALA A 197 -11.62 -0.26 -21.68
C ALA A 197 -13.06 -0.75 -21.92
N ARG A 198 -13.68 -1.42 -20.94
CA ARG A 198 -15.07 -1.90 -21.05
C ARG A 198 -16.08 -0.76 -20.97
N SER A 199 -15.77 0.27 -20.17
CA SER A 199 -16.60 1.47 -20.07
C SER A 199 -16.66 2.27 -21.37
N PHE A 200 -15.65 2.13 -22.25
CA PHE A 200 -15.63 2.77 -23.58
C PHE A 200 -16.08 1.85 -24.72
N ALA A 201 -16.14 0.53 -24.49
CA ALA A 201 -16.64 -0.44 -25.47
C ALA A 201 -18.15 -0.67 -25.40
N GLY A 202 -18.84 -0.04 -24.44
CA GLY A 202 -20.31 0.02 -24.32
C GLY A 202 -20.96 1.26 -24.95
N GLU A 203 -20.15 2.08 -25.63
CA GLU A 203 -20.46 3.13 -26.64
C GLU A 203 -21.06 2.60 -27.96
#